data_AF-A0A497JKI6-F1
#
_entry.id   AF-A0A497JKI6-F1
#
_cell.length_a   1.000
_cell.length_b   1.000
_cell.length_c   1.000
_cell.angle_alpha   90.00
_cell.angle_beta   90.00
_cell.angle_gamma   90.00
#
_symmetry.space_group_name_H-M   'P 1'
#
loop_
_entity.id
_entity.type
_entity.pdbx_description
1 polymer ?
#
loop_
_entity_poly.entity_id
_entity_poly.type
_entity_poly.pdbx_seq_one_letter_code
_entity_poly.pdbx_strand_id
1 'polypeptide(L)'
;MIERKVVYFEHAGEENTLNTLKIAKERADELGIKEIIVASTTGYTAKEAVKIFDPNKYKLIIVTHMTGFIEPGFQEFPDELRKELEK
;
A
#
# COMPACT_ATOMS: atom_id res chain seq x y z
N MET A 1 17.43 20.37 -16.90
CA MET A 1 17.48 18.91 -17.13
C MET A 1 16.84 18.24 -15.92
N ILE A 2 15.94 17.28 -16.10
CA ILE A 2 15.29 16.55 -15.00
C ILE A 2 15.70 15.10 -15.12
N GLU A 3 16.28 14.56 -14.06
CA GLU A 3 16.65 13.14 -13.94
C GLU A 3 15.75 12.47 -12.91
N ARG A 4 15.40 11.20 -13.14
CA ARG A 4 14.55 10.41 -12.23
C ARG A 4 14.99 8.94 -12.22
N LYS A 5 14.98 8.33 -11.04
CA LYS A 5 15.16 6.89 -10.87
C LYS A 5 13.89 6.13 -11.26
N VAL A 6 14.06 5.04 -12.01
CA VAL A 6 13.05 4.02 -12.29
C VAL A 6 13.69 2.65 -12.01
N VAL A 7 12.94 1.75 -11.38
CA VAL A 7 13.39 0.40 -11.05
C VAL A 7 12.48 -0.60 -11.77
N TYR A 8 13.08 -1.57 -12.44
CA TYR A 8 12.38 -2.68 -13.09
C TYR A 8 12.65 -3.96 -12.29
N PHE A 9 11.59 -4.70 -11.98
CA PHE A 9 11.71 -6.04 -11.40
C PHE A 9 11.70 -7.07 -12.53
N GLU A 10 12.54 -8.09 -12.43
CA GLU A 10 12.62 -9.15 -13.45
C GLU A 10 11.35 -9.99 -13.51
N HIS A 11 10.68 -10.16 -12.36
CA HIS A 11 9.46 -10.94 -12.22
C HIS A 11 8.42 -10.18 -11.41
N ALA A 12 7.15 -10.45 -11.68
CA ALA A 12 6.04 -9.99 -10.87
C ALA A 12 5.83 -10.91 -9.67
N GLY A 13 5.39 -10.36 -8.54
CA GLY A 13 5.09 -11.15 -7.35
C GLY A 13 5.15 -10.36 -6.05
N GLU A 14 4.70 -11.02 -4.97
CA GLU A 14 4.62 -10.47 -3.62
C GLU A 14 6.00 -10.08 -3.07
N GLU A 15 7.07 -10.76 -3.50
CA GLU A 15 8.46 -10.49 -3.13
C GLU A 15 8.90 -9.05 -3.41
N ASN A 16 8.24 -8.38 -4.37
CA ASN A 16 8.54 -7.01 -4.75
C ASN A 16 7.82 -5.98 -3.88
N THR A 17 6.85 -6.37 -3.06
CA THR A 17 5.96 -5.46 -2.31
C THR A 17 6.74 -4.50 -1.43
N LEU A 18 7.65 -5.04 -0.60
CA LEU A 18 8.42 -4.23 0.36
C LEU A 18 9.34 -3.22 -0.35
N ASN A 19 9.99 -3.64 -1.43
CA ASN A 19 10.85 -2.77 -2.23
C ASN A 19 10.02 -1.70 -2.95
N THR A 20 8.86 -2.07 -3.48
CA THR A 20 7.93 -1.14 -4.13
C THR A 20 7.49 -0.04 -3.18
N LEU A 21 7.08 -0.39 -1.96
CA LEU A 21 6.67 0.59 -0.94
C LEU A 21 7.82 1.54 -0.55
N LYS A 22 9.06 1.03 -0.41
CA LYS A 22 10.24 1.85 -0.12
C LYS A 22 10.57 2.83 -1.25
N ILE A 23 10.55 2.36 -2.49
CA ILE A 23 10.81 3.21 -3.67
C ILE A 23 9.71 4.27 -3.83
N ALA A 24 8.44 3.89 -3.58
CA ALA A 24 7.33 4.83 -3.60
C ALA A 24 7.47 5.89 -2.51
N LYS A 25 7.88 5.51 -1.29
CA LYS A 25 8.15 6.46 -0.20
C LYS A 25 9.26 7.45 -0.55
N GLU A 26 10.38 6.96 -1.08
CA GLU A 26 11.49 7.82 -1.50
C GLU A 26 11.02 8.88 -2.52
N ARG A 27 10.24 8.46 -3.52
CA ARG A 27 9.67 9.39 -4.49
C ARG A 27 8.65 10.35 -3.88
N ALA A 28 7.81 9.87 -2.97
CA ALA A 28 6.86 10.72 -2.27
C ALA A 28 7.57 11.80 -1.45
N ASP A 29 8.68 11.46 -0.80
CA ASP A 29 9.53 12.39 -0.07
C ASP A 29 10.20 13.43 -0.98
N GLU A 30 10.78 13.00 -2.10
CA GLU A 30 11.38 13.89 -3.11
C GLU A 30 10.38 14.93 -3.65
N LEU A 31 9.10 14.55 -3.77
CA LEU A 31 8.06 15.38 -4.35
C LEU A 31 7.18 16.10 -3.31
N GLY A 32 7.40 15.84 -2.02
CA GLY A 32 6.55 16.35 -0.95
C GLY A 32 5.12 15.80 -0.97
N ILE A 33 4.88 14.64 -1.57
CA ILE A 33 3.57 13.99 -1.64
C ILE A 33 3.27 13.34 -0.27
N LYS A 34 2.12 13.69 0.30
CA LYS A 34 1.69 13.18 1.61
C LYS A 34 0.52 12.20 1.55
N GLU A 35 -0.22 12.16 0.45
CA GLU A 35 -1.32 11.21 0.27
C GLU A 35 -0.82 9.99 -0.49
N ILE A 36 -0.95 8.81 0.11
CA ILE A 36 -0.47 7.54 -0.44
C ILE A 36 -1.66 6.60 -0.56
N ILE A 37 -1.95 6.14 -1.77
CA ILE A 37 -3.04 5.21 -2.04
C ILE A 37 -2.44 3.83 -2.30
N VAL A 38 -2.90 2.82 -1.55
CA VAL A 38 -2.39 1.45 -1.63
C VAL A 38 -3.54 0.49 -1.83
N ALA A 39 -3.48 -0.30 -2.91
CA ALA A 39 -4.38 -1.43 -3.10
C ALA A 39 -3.97 -2.58 -2.18
N SER A 40 -4.92 -3.16 -1.45
CA SER A 40 -4.65 -4.35 -0.62
C SER A 40 -5.91 -5.19 -0.45
N THR A 41 -5.88 -6.40 -1.01
CA THR A 41 -7.02 -7.32 -0.97
C THR A 41 -7.07 -8.10 0.34
N THR A 42 -6.00 -8.85 0.65
CA THR A 42 -5.89 -9.68 1.86
C THR A 42 -5.34 -8.92 3.08
N GLY A 43 -4.91 -7.68 2.87
CA GLY A 43 -4.35 -6.81 3.91
C GLY A 43 -2.84 -6.91 4.13
N TYR A 44 -2.13 -7.84 3.47
CA TYR A 44 -0.67 -7.94 3.57
C TYR A 44 0.03 -6.62 3.21
N THR A 45 -0.25 -6.08 2.03
CA THR A 45 0.34 -4.81 1.58
C THR A 45 -0.02 -3.64 2.50
N ALA A 46 -1.25 -3.60 3.03
CA ALA A 46 -1.68 -2.57 3.98
C ALA A 46 -0.86 -2.61 5.28
N LYS A 47 -0.62 -3.83 5.83
CA LYS A 47 0.23 -4.03 7.01
C LYS A 47 1.65 -3.54 6.81
N GLU A 48 2.23 -3.79 5.64
CA GLU A 48 3.59 -3.31 5.33
C GLU A 48 3.61 -1.80 5.06
N ALA A 49 2.57 -1.26 4.43
CA ALA A 49 2.46 0.16 4.14
C ALA A 49 2.43 1.01 5.43
N VAL A 50 1.65 0.64 6.45
CA VAL A 50 1.61 1.42 7.72
C VAL A 50 2.93 1.43 8.48
N LYS A 51 3.78 0.41 8.29
CA LYS A 51 5.13 0.38 8.89
C LYS A 51 6.11 1.33 8.17
N ILE A 52 5.89 1.56 6.88
CA ILE A 52 6.77 2.37 6.01
C ILE A 52 6.33 3.84 6.00
N PHE A 53 5.03 4.09 5.97
CA PHE A 53 4.43 5.41 5.91
C PHE A 53 3.90 5.80 7.29
N ASP A 54 4.70 6.57 8.03
CA ASP A 54 4.32 7.12 9.33
C ASP A 54 3.00 7.92 9.24
N PRO A 55 1.93 7.51 9.95
CA PRO A 55 0.62 8.15 9.86
C PRO A 55 0.61 9.60 10.34
N ASN A 56 1.62 10.04 11.11
CA ASN A 56 1.76 11.45 11.49
C ASN A 56 2.29 12.32 10.35
N LYS A 57 2.81 11.70 9.28
CA LYS A 57 3.45 12.38 8.15
C LYS A 57 2.73 12.15 6.84
N TYR A 58 2.08 11.00 6.66
CA TYR A 58 1.37 10.65 5.45
C TYR A 58 -0.07 10.29 5.77
N LYS A 59 -0.96 10.66 4.85
CA LYS A 59 -2.33 10.16 4.80
C LYS A 59 -2.34 8.92 3.93
N LEU A 60 -2.39 7.75 4.58
CA LEU A 60 -2.45 6.47 3.91
C LEU A 60 -3.92 6.08 3.65
N ILE A 61 -4.24 5.73 2.41
CA ILE A 61 -5.58 5.32 1.98
C ILE A 61 -5.46 3.88 1.45
N ILE A 62 -6.09 2.94 2.15
CA ILE A 62 -6.12 1.54 1.74
C ILE A 62 -7.38 1.28 0.93
N VAL A 63 -7.21 0.77 -0.28
CA VAL A 63 -8.31 0.40 -1.18
C VAL A 63 -8.40 -1.12 -1.23
N THR A 64 -9.50 -1.66 -0.70
CA THR A 64 -9.77 -3.11 -0.66
C THR A 64 -10.60 -3.54 -1.87
N HIS A 65 -10.73 -4.85 -2.06
CA HIS A 65 -11.77 -5.38 -2.94
C HIS A 65 -13.18 -5.10 -2.39
N MET A 66 -14.14 -5.05 -3.30
CA MET A 66 -15.55 -4.99 -2.96
C MET A 66 -16.00 -6.29 -2.27
N THR A 67 -16.87 -6.18 -1.27
CA THR A 67 -17.51 -7.37 -0.67
C THR A 67 -18.30 -8.12 -1.73
N GLY A 68 -18.15 -9.45 -1.80
CA GLY A 68 -18.81 -10.26 -2.82
C GLY A 68 -17.94 -10.65 -4.02
N PHE A 69 -16.66 -10.24 -4.07
CA PHE A 69 -15.80 -10.50 -5.23
C PHE A 69 -15.49 -11.99 -5.44
N ILE A 70 -15.05 -12.69 -4.40
CA ILE A 70 -14.83 -14.16 -4.45
C ILE A 70 -16.17 -14.90 -4.30
N GLU A 71 -16.96 -14.55 -3.30
CA GLU A 71 -18.27 -15.16 -3.04
C GLU A 71 -19.23 -14.17 -2.37
N PRO A 72 -20.57 -14.31 -2.56
CA PRO A 72 -21.55 -13.38 -2.04
C PRO A 72 -21.43 -13.16 -0.52
N GLY A 73 -21.32 -11.89 -0.12
CA GLY A 73 -21.25 -11.50 1.30
C GLY A 73 -19.86 -11.67 1.95
N PHE A 74 -18.87 -12.22 1.26
CA PHE A 74 -17.52 -12.35 1.79
C PHE A 74 -16.65 -11.12 1.49
N GLN A 75 -15.91 -10.67 2.51
CA GLN A 75 -14.91 -9.62 2.38
C GLN A 75 -13.53 -10.22 2.65
N GLU A 76 -12.66 -10.15 1.64
CA GLU A 76 -11.30 -10.71 1.67
C GLU A 76 -10.40 -9.98 2.66
N PHE A 77 -10.66 -8.68 2.88
CA PHE A 77 -9.91 -7.90 3.85
C PHE A 77 -10.39 -8.20 5.29
N PRO A 78 -9.52 -8.67 6.20
CA PRO A 78 -9.96 -9.05 7.54
C PRO A 78 -10.50 -7.86 8.34
N ASP A 79 -11.68 -8.02 8.95
CA ASP A 79 -12.34 -6.97 9.74
C ASP A 79 -11.51 -6.55 10.97
N GLU A 80 -10.82 -7.48 11.62
CA GLU A 80 -9.91 -7.19 12.73
C GLU A 80 -8.75 -6.28 12.28
N LEU A 81 -8.17 -6.56 11.12
CA LEU A 81 -7.11 -5.75 10.55
C LEU A 81 -7.63 -4.36 10.16
N ARG A 82 -8.83 -4.27 9.58
CA ARG A 82 -9.45 -2.98 9.27
C ARG A 82 -9.53 -2.11 10.52
N LYS A 83 -10.08 -2.65 11.61
CA LYS A 83 -10.21 -1.96 12.89
C LYS A 83 -8.86 -1.60 13.53
N GLU A 84 -7.81 -2.37 13.26
CA GLU A 84 -6.45 -2.05 13.69
C GLU A 84 -5.90 -0.83 12.95
N LEU A 85 -6.07 -0.78 11.63
CA LEU A 85 -5.48 0.25 10.76
C LEU A 85 -6.27 1.56 10.71
N GLU A 86 -7.55 1.56 11.09
CA GLU A 86 -8.40 2.77 11.14
C GLU A 86 -8.20 3.63 12.41
N LYS A 87 -7.34 3.20 13.33
CA LYS A 87 -7.00 3.92 14.58
C LYS A 87 -5.88 4.92 14.37
#